data_AF-A0A924XBS8-F1
#
_entry.id   AF-A0A924XBS8-F1
#
_cell.length_a   1.000
_cell.length_b   1.000
_cell.length_c   1.000
_cell.angle_alpha   90.00
_cell.angle_beta   90.00
_cell.angle_gamma   90.00
#
_symmetry.space_group_name_H-M   'P 1'
#
loop_
_entity.id
_entity.type
_entity.pdbx_description
1 polymer ?
#
loop_
_entity_poly.entity_id
_entity_poly.type
_entity_poly.pdbx_seq_one_letter_code
_entity_poly.pdbx_strand_id
1 'polypeptide(L)'
;VFDHELTKTEKDPAGEAAHYVMGATSGAIYGVMAEIITETTIAGGLPFGAIVWFVADNIAVPALGLSKSPTKFPIQTHAYALSSHLVYGVTTEIVRKAVRKAL
;
A
#
# COMPACT_ATOMS: atom_id res chain seq x y z
N VAL A 1 19.14 -9.98 16.72
CA VAL A 1 17.69 -9.62 16.64
C VAL A 1 17.19 -9.68 15.20
N PHE A 2 17.97 -9.22 14.20
CA PHE A 2 17.55 -9.28 12.78
C PHE A 2 17.89 -10.59 12.03
N ASP A 3 18.64 -11.52 12.64
CA ASP A 3 19.00 -12.82 12.03
C ASP A 3 18.03 -13.96 12.38
N HIS A 4 16.89 -13.66 13.02
CA HIS A 4 15.86 -14.67 13.29
C HIS A 4 15.01 -14.88 12.05
N GLU A 5 15.17 -16.02 11.39
CA GLU A 5 14.23 -16.43 10.35
C GLU A 5 12.88 -16.79 10.99
N LEU A 6 11.83 -16.11 10.55
CA LEU A 6 10.48 -16.41 10.99
C LEU A 6 10.10 -17.85 10.64
N THR A 7 9.60 -18.58 11.64
CA THR A 7 8.95 -19.87 11.44
C THR A 7 7.71 -19.69 10.57
N LYS A 8 7.22 -20.78 9.96
CA LYS A 8 6.01 -20.73 9.12
C LYS A 8 4.80 -20.14 9.85
N THR A 9 4.67 -20.43 11.14
CA THR A 9 3.59 -19.93 12.00
C THR A 9 3.72 -18.44 12.35
N GLU A 10 4.92 -17.88 12.28
CA GLU A 10 5.17 -16.45 12.53
C GLU A 10 5.04 -15.60 11.27
N LYS A 11 5.24 -16.19 10.08
CA LYS A 11 5.22 -15.47 8.81
C LYS A 11 3.85 -14.83 8.51
N ASP A 12 2.77 -15.56 8.72
CA ASP A 12 1.42 -15.07 8.45
C ASP A 12 1.07 -13.83 9.30
N PRO A 13 1.17 -13.86 10.65
CA PRO A 13 0.87 -12.69 11.46
C PRO A 13 1.87 -11.54 11.23
N ALA A 14 3.14 -11.84 10.95
CA ALA A 14 4.13 -10.80 10.63
C ALA A 14 3.83 -10.12 9.28
N GLY A 15 3.41 -10.88 8.28
CA GLY A 15 2.97 -10.36 6.99
C GLY A 15 1.76 -9.44 7.13
N GLU A 16 0.76 -9.88 7.89
CA GLU A 16 -0.43 -9.06 8.18
C GLU A 16 -0.07 -7.78 8.92
N ALA A 17 0.78 -7.86 9.94
CA ALA A 17 1.27 -6.69 10.67
C ALA A 17 2.02 -5.72 9.73
N ALA A 18 2.87 -6.24 8.85
CA ALA A 18 3.56 -5.42 7.85
C ALA A 18 2.57 -4.74 6.90
N HIS A 19 1.53 -5.43 6.45
CA HIS A 19 0.47 -4.85 5.61
C HIS A 19 -0.28 -3.73 6.34
N TYR A 20 -0.69 -3.92 7.59
CA TYR A 20 -1.35 -2.86 8.37
C TYR A 20 -0.45 -1.65 8.60
N VAL A 21 0.80 -1.86 9.00
CA VAL A 21 1.75 -0.77 9.25
C VAL A 21 2.02 0.01 7.97
N MET A 22 2.28 -0.67 6.86
CA MET A 22 2.52 -0.04 5.57
C MET A 22 1.28 0.72 5.08
N GLY A 23 0.09 0.12 5.17
CA GLY A 23 -1.16 0.76 4.79
C GLY A 23 -1.45 2.00 5.63
N ALA A 24 -1.44 1.88 6.96
CA ALA A 24 -1.69 3.00 7.85
C ALA A 24 -0.71 4.15 7.64
N THR A 25 0.59 3.85 7.49
CA THR A 25 1.64 4.85 7.23
C THR A 25 1.41 5.55 5.89
N SER A 26 1.11 4.78 4.84
CA SER A 26 0.84 5.33 3.50
C SER A 26 -0.40 6.23 3.50
N GLY A 27 -1.47 5.81 4.19
CA GLY A 27 -2.69 6.61 4.35
C GLY A 27 -2.47 7.90 5.15
N ALA A 28 -1.63 7.86 6.19
CA ALA A 28 -1.24 9.05 6.94
C ALA A 28 -0.45 10.05 6.06
N ILE A 29 0.50 9.56 5.27
CA ILE A 29 1.24 10.38 4.29
C ILE A 29 0.25 11.00 3.29
N TYR A 30 -0.66 10.20 2.74
CA TYR A 30 -1.70 10.70 1.83
C TYR A 30 -2.57 11.79 2.46
N GLY A 31 -3.01 11.60 3.70
CA GLY A 31 -3.78 12.57 4.46
C GLY A 31 -3.05 13.90 4.64
N VAL A 32 -1.78 13.87 5.05
CA VAL A 32 -0.94 15.08 5.19
C VAL A 32 -0.78 15.78 3.84
N MET A 33 -0.44 15.03 2.78
CA MET A 33 -0.22 15.58 1.44
C MET A 33 -1.49 16.20 0.87
N ALA A 34 -2.67 15.64 1.15
CA ALA A 34 -3.95 16.18 0.71
C ALA A 34 -4.31 17.55 1.34
N GLU A 35 -3.76 17.86 2.53
CA GLU A 35 -3.97 19.17 3.17
C GLU A 35 -2.99 20.24 2.65
N ILE A 36 -1.85 19.83 2.10
CA ILE A 36 -0.80 20.75 1.60
C ILE A 36 -0.90 20.94 0.08
N ILE A 37 -1.26 19.89 -0.65
CA ILE A 37 -1.31 19.83 -2.11
C ILE A 37 -2.68 19.29 -2.52
N THR A 38 -3.57 20.18 -2.94
CA THR A 38 -4.96 19.86 -3.35
C THR A 38 -5.06 18.78 -4.42
N GLU A 39 -4.09 18.77 -5.33
CA GLU A 39 -3.97 17.86 -6.48
C GLU A 39 -3.74 16.41 -6.05
N THR A 40 -3.29 16.17 -4.80
CA THR A 40 -3.14 14.83 -4.21
C THR A 40 -4.46 14.04 -4.24
N THR A 41 -5.60 14.75 -4.18
CA THR A 41 -6.93 14.14 -4.13
C THR A 41 -7.57 13.94 -5.51
N ILE A 42 -6.86 14.27 -6.59
CA ILE A 42 -7.36 14.11 -7.97
C ILE A 42 -7.76 12.67 -8.23
N ALA A 43 -8.84 12.52 -9.00
CA ALA A 43 -9.41 11.22 -9.38
C ALA A 43 -9.71 10.32 -8.16
N GLY A 44 -9.99 10.92 -7.01
CA GLY A 44 -10.50 10.21 -5.83
C GLY A 44 -9.52 9.21 -5.24
N GLY A 45 -8.21 9.48 -5.29
CA GLY A 45 -7.19 8.61 -4.69
C GLY A 45 -6.71 7.45 -5.59
N LEU A 46 -7.22 7.33 -6.82
CA LEU A 46 -6.73 6.34 -7.79
C LEU A 46 -5.22 6.48 -8.08
N PRO A 47 -4.67 7.69 -8.35
CA PRO A 47 -3.23 7.83 -8.59
C PRO A 47 -2.39 7.40 -7.38
N PHE A 48 -2.86 7.71 -6.17
CA PHE A 48 -2.21 7.28 -4.93
C PHE A 48 -2.16 5.75 -4.81
N GLY A 49 -3.29 5.08 -5.04
CA GLY A 49 -3.33 3.61 -5.06
C GLY A 49 -2.34 3.01 -6.06
N ALA A 50 -2.30 3.54 -7.29
CA ALA A 50 -1.37 3.09 -8.32
C ALA A 50 0.11 3.30 -7.92
N ILE A 51 0.43 4.43 -7.26
CA ILE A 51 1.78 4.70 -6.75
C ILE A 51 2.14 3.70 -5.64
N VAL A 52 1.22 3.42 -4.70
CA VAL A 52 1.46 2.43 -3.64
C VAL A 52 1.73 1.05 -4.24
N TRP A 53 0.93 0.60 -5.21
CA TRP A 53 1.19 -0.65 -5.94
C TRP A 53 2.58 -0.67 -6.59
N PHE A 54 2.94 0.38 -7.30
CA PHE A 54 4.22 0.44 -7.98
C PHE A 54 5.38 0.39 -6.98
N VAL A 55 5.34 1.22 -5.94
CA VAL A 55 6.41 1.31 -4.94
C VAL A 55 6.48 0.05 -4.08
N ALA A 56 5.37 -0.48 -3.59
CA ALA A 56 5.36 -1.64 -2.71
C ALA A 56 5.68 -2.92 -3.49
N ASP A 57 4.86 -3.26 -4.48
CA ASP A 57 4.88 -4.57 -5.11
C ASP A 57 6.02 -4.71 -6.13
N ASN A 58 6.43 -3.60 -6.76
CA ASN A 58 7.44 -3.63 -7.82
C ASN A 58 8.82 -3.15 -7.37
N ILE A 59 8.96 -2.56 -6.18
CA ILE A 59 10.24 -2.04 -5.69
C ILE A 59 10.53 -2.51 -4.26
N ALA A 60 9.79 -2.04 -3.25
CA ALA A 60 10.15 -2.18 -1.85
C ALA A 60 10.11 -3.64 -1.37
N VAL A 61 9.00 -4.35 -1.58
CA VAL A 61 8.85 -5.75 -1.12
C VAL A 61 9.88 -6.67 -1.81
N PRO A 62 10.09 -6.60 -3.14
CA PRO A 62 11.17 -7.35 -3.79
C PRO A 62 12.57 -6.95 -3.31
N ALA A 63 12.87 -5.65 -3.13
CA ALA A 63 14.18 -5.19 -2.68
C ALA A 63 14.53 -5.64 -1.26
N LEU A 64 13.52 -5.84 -0.42
CA LEU A 64 13.65 -6.41 0.93
C LEU A 64 13.75 -7.95 0.92
N GLY A 65 13.68 -8.60 -0.24
CA GLY A 65 13.71 -10.06 -0.36
C GLY A 65 12.44 -10.75 0.15
N LEU A 66 11.35 -10.00 0.36
CA LEU A 66 10.08 -10.51 0.88
C LEU A 66 9.16 -11.06 -0.21
N SER A 67 9.48 -10.81 -1.48
CA SER A 67 8.79 -11.40 -2.64
C SER A 67 9.77 -11.74 -3.77
N LYS A 68 9.28 -12.50 -4.76
CA LYS A 68 10.02 -12.76 -6.00
C LYS A 68 10.14 -11.46 -6.81
N SER A 69 11.10 -11.41 -7.75
CA SER A 69 11.17 -10.31 -8.72
C SER A 69 9.82 -10.12 -9.44
N PRO A 70 9.37 -8.87 -9.68
CA PRO A 70 8.10 -8.56 -10.36
C PRO A 70 7.95 -9.24 -11.72
N THR A 71 9.07 -9.41 -12.44
CA THR A 71 9.13 -10.07 -13.75
C THR A 71 8.81 -11.57 -13.73
N LYS A 72 8.78 -12.19 -12.55
CA LYS A 72 8.48 -13.62 -12.36
C LYS A 72 7.00 -13.89 -12.11
N PHE A 73 6.19 -12.85 -11.94
CA PHE A 73 4.75 -12.97 -11.77
C PHE A 73 4.02 -12.83 -13.12
N PRO A 74 2.93 -13.59 -13.35
CA PRO A 74 2.06 -13.39 -14.51
C PRO A 74 1.45 -11.98 -14.55
N ILE A 75 1.12 -11.49 -15.74
CA ILE A 75 0.49 -10.17 -15.91
C ILE A 75 -0.86 -10.06 -15.18
N GLN A 76 -1.57 -11.19 -15.00
CA GLN A 76 -2.81 -11.27 -14.25
C GLN A 76 -2.61 -10.95 -12.76
N THR A 77 -1.46 -11.33 -12.19
CA THR A 77 -1.10 -10.99 -10.81
C THR A 77 -0.87 -9.49 -10.67
N HIS A 78 -0.20 -8.87 -11.64
CA HIS A 78 -0.02 -7.42 -11.69
C HIS A 78 -1.36 -6.68 -11.82
N ALA A 79 -2.24 -7.13 -12.71
CA ALA A 79 -3.56 -6.54 -12.90
C ALA A 79 -4.43 -6.66 -11.64
N TYR A 80 -4.42 -7.82 -10.98
CA TYR A 80 -5.10 -8.02 -9.71
C TYR A 80 -4.54 -7.10 -8.62
N ALA A 81 -3.21 -7.08 -8.44
CA ALA A 81 -2.55 -6.26 -7.45
C ALA A 81 -2.81 -4.76 -7.66
N LEU A 82 -2.69 -4.28 -8.91
CA LEU A 82 -3.03 -2.90 -9.25
C LEU A 82 -4.49 -2.60 -8.92
N SER A 83 -5.43 -3.47 -9.31
CA SER A 83 -6.86 -3.27 -9.03
C SER A 83 -7.14 -3.19 -7.53
N SER A 84 -6.56 -4.08 -6.72
CA SER A 84 -6.67 -4.06 -5.26
C SER A 84 -6.14 -2.75 -4.67
N HIS A 85 -5.02 -2.26 -5.18
CA HIS A 85 -4.44 -1.00 -4.72
C HIS A 85 -5.21 0.24 -5.18
N LEU A 86 -5.85 0.20 -6.35
CA LEU A 86 -6.78 1.25 -6.77
C LEU A 86 -7.98 1.33 -5.81
N VAL A 87 -8.55 0.17 -5.42
CA VAL A 87 -9.61 0.09 -4.40
C VAL A 87 -9.13 0.64 -3.06
N TYR A 88 -7.90 0.28 -2.64
CA TYR A 88 -7.28 0.84 -1.44
C TYR A 88 -7.14 2.37 -1.51
N GLY A 89 -6.68 2.92 -2.64
CA GLY A 89 -6.53 4.37 -2.85
C GLY A 89 -7.87 5.11 -2.77
N VAL A 90 -8.90 4.59 -3.42
CA VAL A 90 -10.26 5.14 -3.34
C VAL A 90 -10.82 5.08 -1.92
N THR A 91 -10.62 3.94 -1.25
CA THR A 91 -11.07 3.77 0.15
C THR A 91 -10.35 4.76 1.07
N THR A 92 -9.05 4.98 0.87
CA THR A 92 -8.26 5.94 1.64
C THR A 92 -8.84 7.35 1.48
N GLU A 93 -9.16 7.78 0.26
CA GLU A 93 -9.74 9.12 0.03
C GLU A 93 -11.15 9.26 0.63
N ILE A 94 -11.98 8.22 0.54
CA ILE A 94 -13.30 8.21 1.19
C ILE A 94 -13.14 8.39 2.71
N VAL A 95 -12.28 7.60 3.34
CA VAL A 95 -12.04 7.67 4.78
C VAL A 95 -11.45 9.01 5.17
N ARG A 96 -10.47 9.54 4.43
CA ARG A 96 -9.89 10.88 4.67
C ARG A 96 -10.97 11.96 4.65
N LYS A 97 -11.83 11.98 3.63
CA LYS A 97 -12.95 12.94 3.55
C LYS A 97 -13.90 12.79 4.73
N ALA A 98 -14.24 11.57 5.11
CA ALA A 98 -15.13 11.31 6.24
C ALA A 98 -14.53 11.81 7.56
N VAL A 99 -13.27 11.50 7.83
CA VAL A 99 -12.53 11.98 9.01
C VAL A 99 -12.45 13.50 9.00
N ARG A 100 -12.08 14.12 7.87
CA ARG A 100 -11.97 15.58 7.75
C ARG A 100 -13.30 16.30 7.96
N LYS A 101 -14.42 15.69 7.59
CA LYS A 101 -15.78 16.21 7.83
C LYS A 101 -16.22 16.08 9.30
N ALA A 102 -15.68 15.11 10.03
CA ALA A 102 -16.01 14.86 11.43
C ALA A 102 -15.20 15.72 12.41
N LEU A 103 -14.14 16.39 11.94
CA LEU A 103 -13.33 17.36 12.66
C LEU A 103 -13.84 18.78 12.40
#